data_AF-A0A349J5F3-F1
#
_entry.id   AF-A0A349J5F3-F1
#
_cell.length_a   1.000
_cell.length_b   1.000
_cell.length_c   1.000
_cell.angle_alpha   90.00
_cell.angle_beta   90.00
_cell.angle_gamma   90.00
#
_symmetry.space_group_name_H-M   'P 1'
#
loop_
_entity.id
_entity.type
_entity.pdbx_description
1 polymer ?
#
loop_
_entity_poly.entity_id
_entity_poly.type
_entity_poly.pdbx_seq_one_letter_code
_entity_poly.pdbx_strand_id
1 'polypeptide(L)'
;MIVKGTIIKSGRWYVVEAPALDLHTQGRSKAEALRMAEAWVRDMLDKQDLDVTATADDTGAGFGLRCADAAVLVGLVLHRRRTAAGLSMREVADRLGSKSPNTYARYESGQTMPSVAQLDRLLAAVGSELVMAG
;
A
#
# COMPACT_ATOMS: atom_id res chain seq x y z
N MET A 1 4.49 6.56 7.20
CA MET A 1 3.21 5.87 6.96
C MET A 1 3.36 4.42 7.40
N ILE A 2 2.29 3.82 7.92
CA ILE A 2 2.22 2.37 8.17
C ILE A 2 1.02 1.86 7.37
N VAL A 3 1.22 0.82 6.57
CA VAL A 3 0.10 0.08 5.96
C VAL A 3 -0.27 -1.06 6.89
N LYS A 4 -1.49 -1.07 7.39
CA LYS A 4 -2.00 -2.13 8.25
C LYS A 4 -2.50 -3.32 7.42
N GLY A 5 -2.34 -4.50 7.98
CA GLY A 5 -2.87 -5.74 7.42
C GLY A 5 -3.06 -6.82 8.49
N THR A 6 -3.42 -8.01 8.04
CA THR A 6 -3.62 -9.19 8.91
C THR A 6 -2.59 -10.28 8.62
N ILE A 7 -2.26 -11.06 9.64
CA ILE A 7 -1.45 -12.26 9.57
C ILE A 7 -2.14 -13.39 10.34
N ILE A 8 -2.70 -14.36 9.62
CA ILE A 8 -3.56 -15.40 10.19
C ILE A 8 -2.98 -16.78 9.89
N LYS A 9 -2.96 -17.67 10.90
CA LYS A 9 -2.55 -19.06 10.71
C LYS A 9 -3.67 -19.82 9.98
N SER A 10 -3.35 -20.40 8.83
CA SER A 10 -4.25 -21.23 8.01
C SER A 10 -3.60 -22.59 7.74
N GLY A 11 -3.98 -23.59 8.54
CA GLY A 11 -3.36 -24.92 8.52
C GLY A 11 -1.85 -24.86 8.77
N ARG A 12 -1.07 -25.22 7.74
CA ARG A 12 0.41 -25.25 7.77
C ARG A 12 1.07 -23.95 7.32
N TRP A 13 0.28 -22.91 7.06
CA TRP A 13 0.73 -21.62 6.54
C TRP A 13 0.30 -20.48 7.46
N TYR A 14 1.00 -19.35 7.34
CA TYR A 14 0.56 -18.04 7.78
C TYR A 14 0.25 -17.22 6.53
N VAL A 15 -0.98 -16.74 6.43
CA VAL A 15 -1.45 -15.90 5.32
C VAL A 15 -1.34 -14.45 5.76
N VAL A 16 -0.80 -13.60 4.88
CA VAL A 16 -0.64 -12.17 5.08
C VAL A 16 -1.45 -11.42 4.05
N GLU A 17 -2.30 -10.52 4.53
CA GLU A 17 -3.14 -9.67 3.69
C GLU A 17 -2.99 -8.21 4.10
N ALA A 18 -2.71 -7.32 3.14
CA ALA A 18 -2.82 -5.89 3.34
C ALA A 18 -3.73 -5.31 2.26
N PRO A 19 -5.05 -5.16 2.53
CA PRO A 19 -6.02 -4.74 1.53
C PRO A 19 -5.62 -3.45 0.83
N ALA A 20 -5.06 -2.46 1.54
CA ALA A 20 -4.61 -1.18 0.97
C ALA A 20 -3.66 -1.32 -0.22
N LEU A 21 -2.89 -2.41 -0.26
CA LEU A 21 -1.94 -2.72 -1.33
C LEU A 21 -2.45 -3.79 -2.29
N ASP A 22 -3.63 -4.38 -2.03
CA ASP A 22 -4.05 -5.63 -2.66
C ASP A 22 -2.91 -6.68 -2.58
N LEU A 23 -2.30 -6.76 -1.40
CA LEU A 23 -1.19 -7.66 -1.09
C LEU A 23 -1.76 -8.92 -0.48
N HIS A 24 -1.44 -10.07 -1.07
CA HIS A 24 -1.71 -11.39 -0.52
C HIS A 24 -0.46 -12.27 -0.68
N THR A 25 0.11 -12.71 0.45
CA THR A 25 1.28 -13.60 0.48
C THR A 25 1.13 -14.64 1.59
N GLN A 26 2.02 -15.64 1.64
CA GLN A 26 2.00 -16.65 2.69
C GLN A 26 3.40 -17.21 2.98
N GLY A 27 3.60 -17.75 4.18
CA GLY A 27 4.84 -18.43 4.60
C GLY A 27 4.56 -19.57 5.58
N ARG A 28 5.53 -20.48 5.82
CA ARG A 28 5.38 -21.61 6.76
C ARG A 28 5.49 -21.18 8.22
N SER A 29 6.06 -20.01 8.47
CA SER A 29 6.12 -19.36 9.79
C SER A 29 5.63 -17.91 9.72
N LYS A 30 5.28 -17.34 10.87
CA LYS A 30 4.89 -15.92 10.98
C LYS A 30 5.99 -14.99 10.44
N ALA A 31 7.25 -15.25 10.81
CA ALA A 31 8.39 -14.46 10.34
C ALA A 31 8.63 -14.58 8.83
N GLU A 32 8.45 -15.79 8.25
CA GLU A 32 8.57 -15.99 6.81
C GLU A 32 7.45 -15.27 6.05
N ALA A 33 6.20 -15.37 6.51
CA ALA A 33 5.09 -14.71 5.85
C ALA A 33 5.24 -13.17 5.84
N LEU A 34 5.76 -12.58 6.92
CA LEU A 34 6.09 -11.15 6.95
C LEU A 34 7.21 -10.79 5.95
N ARG A 35 8.28 -11.59 5.86
CA ARG A 35 9.32 -11.40 4.85
C ARG A 35 8.79 -11.52 3.41
N MET A 36 7.79 -12.37 3.18
CA MET A 36 7.13 -12.47 1.87
C MET A 36 6.34 -11.20 1.53
N ALA A 37 5.68 -10.56 2.52
CA ALA A 37 5.04 -9.27 2.32
C ALA A 37 6.06 -8.15 2.02
N GLU A 38 7.20 -8.13 2.71
CA GLU A 38 8.28 -7.17 2.42
C GLU A 38 8.86 -7.36 1.01
N ALA A 39 9.14 -8.61 0.62
CA ALA A 39 9.64 -8.95 -0.71
C ALA A 39 8.64 -8.56 -1.80
N TRP A 40 7.35 -8.82 -1.60
CA TRP A 40 6.31 -8.42 -2.52
C TRP A 40 6.31 -6.91 -2.78
N VAL A 41 6.49 -6.07 -1.74
CA VAL A 41 6.56 -4.62 -1.92
C VAL A 41 7.79 -4.22 -2.75
N ARG A 42 8.96 -4.82 -2.47
CA ARG A 42 10.18 -4.58 -3.25
C ARG A 42 10.00 -4.97 -4.72
N ASP A 43 9.36 -6.11 -4.98
CA ASP A 43 9.09 -6.61 -6.33
C ASP A 43 8.10 -5.71 -7.09
N MET A 44 7.01 -5.29 -6.46
CA MET A 44 6.04 -4.37 -7.08
C MET A 44 6.62 -3.00 -7.41
N LEU A 45 7.64 -2.58 -6.67
CA LEU A 45 8.32 -1.30 -6.86
C LEU A 45 9.55 -1.40 -7.77
N ASP A 46 9.95 -2.61 -8.16
CA ASP A 46 11.22 -2.89 -8.86
C ASP A 46 12.42 -2.26 -8.13
N LYS A 47 12.46 -2.41 -6.80
CA LYS A 47 13.48 -1.81 -5.90
C LYS A 47 13.91 -2.78 -4.81
N GLN A 48 14.86 -3.65 -5.15
CA GLN A 48 15.34 -4.70 -4.25
C GLN A 48 16.15 -4.17 -3.05
N ASP A 49 16.74 -2.99 -3.18
CA ASP A 49 17.50 -2.30 -2.13
C ASP A 49 16.63 -1.46 -1.18
N LEU A 50 15.31 -1.41 -1.43
CA LEU A 50 14.39 -0.63 -0.61
C LEU A 50 14.21 -1.26 0.77
N ASP A 51 14.47 -0.45 1.80
CA ASP A 51 14.18 -0.83 3.19
C ASP A 51 12.67 -0.85 3.43
N VAL A 52 12.15 -2.08 3.48
CA VAL A 52 10.76 -2.41 3.76
C VAL A 52 10.74 -3.40 4.91
N THR A 53 10.00 -3.08 5.97
CA THR A 53 9.86 -3.89 7.18
C THR A 53 8.39 -4.16 7.45
N ALA A 54 8.03 -5.42 7.72
CA ALA A 54 6.73 -5.84 8.18
C ALA A 54 6.82 -6.39 9.61
N THR A 55 6.16 -5.71 10.55
CA THR A 55 6.20 -6.06 11.98
C THR A 55 4.81 -6.47 12.42
N ALA A 56 4.70 -7.66 13.02
CA ALA A 56 3.46 -8.06 13.65
C ALA A 56 3.12 -7.18 14.85
N ASP A 57 1.83 -6.95 15.06
CA ASP A 57 1.35 -6.32 16.29
C ASP A 57 1.64 -7.23 17.49
N ASP A 58 1.86 -6.63 18.68
CA ASP A 58 2.18 -7.36 19.92
C ASP A 58 1.05 -8.32 20.33
N THR A 59 -0.19 -7.98 19.97
CA THR A 59 -1.38 -8.76 20.24
C THR A 59 -2.26 -8.86 19.00
N GLY A 60 -3.02 -9.95 18.91
CA GLY A 60 -3.97 -10.18 17.82
C GLY A 60 -3.31 -10.64 16.51
N ALA A 61 -4.09 -10.52 15.43
CA ALA A 61 -3.72 -10.98 14.09
C ALA A 61 -3.25 -9.83 13.18
N GLY A 62 -2.86 -8.69 13.74
CA GLY A 62 -2.44 -7.51 12.98
C GLY A 62 -0.96 -7.50 12.64
N PHE A 63 -0.60 -6.74 11.62
CA PHE A 63 0.78 -6.30 11.37
C PHE A 63 0.79 -4.90 10.75
N GLY A 64 1.94 -4.23 10.82
CA GLY A 64 2.22 -2.99 10.13
C GLY A 64 3.38 -3.14 9.15
N LEU A 65 3.19 -2.68 7.92
CA LEU A 65 4.22 -2.56 6.90
C LEU A 65 4.71 -1.13 6.80
N ARG A 66 6.03 -0.96 6.79
CA ARG A 66 6.72 0.33 6.69
C ARG A 66 7.75 0.28 5.58
N CYS A 67 7.97 1.42 4.96
CA CYS A 67 9.05 1.66 4.01
C CYS A 67 9.83 2.88 4.49
N ALA A 68 11.16 2.88 4.33
CA ALA A 68 11.99 4.04 4.63
C ALA A 68 11.57 5.26 3.79
N ASP A 69 11.23 5.05 2.52
CA ASP A 69 10.58 6.05 1.67
C ASP A 69 9.05 5.90 1.73
N ALA A 70 8.43 6.73 2.57
CA ALA A 70 6.98 6.74 2.74
C ALA A 70 6.23 7.21 1.48
N ALA A 71 6.84 8.06 0.64
CA ALA A 71 6.17 8.58 -0.55
C ALA A 71 6.01 7.48 -1.60
N VAL A 72 7.02 6.63 -1.75
CA VAL A 72 6.95 5.46 -2.62
C VAL A 72 5.88 4.47 -2.16
N LEU A 73 5.77 4.22 -0.84
CA LEU A 73 4.71 3.35 -0.31
C LEU A 73 3.31 3.93 -0.50
N VAL A 74 3.12 5.24 -0.31
CA VAL A 74 1.87 5.93 -0.65
C VAL A 74 1.55 5.78 -2.13
N GLY A 75 2.55 5.99 -2.99
CA GLY A 75 2.41 5.86 -4.44
C GLY A 75 1.95 4.46 -4.85
N LEU A 76 2.52 3.43 -4.25
CA LEU A 76 2.11 2.05 -4.47
C LEU A 76 0.65 1.80 -4.03
N VAL A 77 0.24 2.32 -2.87
CA VAL A 77 -1.17 2.23 -2.42
C VAL A 77 -2.10 2.86 -3.47
N LEU A 78 -1.81 4.10 -3.90
CA LEU A 78 -2.63 4.79 -4.90
C LEU A 78 -2.70 4.02 -6.22
N HIS A 79 -1.56 3.52 -6.68
CA HIS A 79 -1.47 2.71 -7.90
C HIS A 79 -2.30 1.42 -7.81
N ARG A 80 -2.16 0.65 -6.73
CA ARG A 80 -2.90 -0.60 -6.51
C ARG A 80 -4.40 -0.35 -6.38
N ARG A 81 -4.80 0.72 -5.69
CA ARG A 81 -6.22 1.10 -5.58
C ARG A 81 -6.81 1.57 -6.91
N ARG A 82 -6.08 2.41 -7.65
CA ARG A 82 -6.52 2.87 -8.97
C ARG A 82 -6.70 1.71 -9.94
N THR A 83 -5.73 0.81 -9.99
CA THR A 83 -5.75 -0.36 -10.89
C THR A 83 -6.86 -1.34 -10.51
N ALA A 84 -7.06 -1.61 -9.21
CA ALA A 84 -8.18 -2.41 -8.72
C ALA A 84 -9.55 -1.79 -9.06
N ALA A 85 -9.64 -0.46 -9.10
CA ALA A 85 -10.84 0.26 -9.52
C ALA A 85 -11.02 0.34 -11.06
N GLY A 86 -10.06 -0.18 -11.85
CA GLY A 86 -10.10 -0.13 -13.32
C GLY A 86 -9.93 1.26 -13.92
N LEU A 87 -9.35 2.21 -13.18
CA LEU A 87 -9.26 3.61 -13.60
C LEU A 87 -7.91 3.94 -14.25
N SER A 88 -7.94 4.78 -15.26
CA SER A 88 -6.77 5.48 -15.81
C SER A 88 -6.38 6.68 -14.93
N MET A 89 -5.13 7.14 -15.03
CA MET A 89 -4.68 8.36 -14.33
C MET A 89 -5.47 9.61 -14.79
N ARG A 90 -5.95 9.62 -16.04
CA ARG A 90 -6.76 10.71 -16.59
C ARG A 90 -8.14 10.75 -15.93
N GLU A 91 -8.80 9.60 -15.77
CA GLU A 91 -10.10 9.55 -15.09
C GLU A 91 -9.98 9.95 -13.61
N VAL A 92 -8.89 9.58 -12.94
CA VAL A 92 -8.65 10.05 -11.56
C VAL A 92 -8.41 11.56 -11.52
N ALA A 93 -7.65 12.11 -12.46
CA ALA A 93 -7.46 13.55 -12.57
C ALA A 93 -8.78 14.29 -12.82
N ASP A 94 -9.64 13.78 -13.70
CA ASP A 94 -10.97 14.34 -13.98
C ASP A 94 -11.85 14.32 -12.71
N ARG A 95 -11.84 13.22 -11.93
CA ARG A 95 -12.53 13.13 -10.62
C ARG A 95 -12.00 14.13 -9.58
N LEU A 96 -10.72 14.45 -9.65
CA LEU A 96 -10.07 15.45 -8.79
C LEU A 96 -10.28 16.89 -9.27
N GLY A 97 -10.95 17.10 -10.41
CA GLY A 97 -11.08 18.42 -11.05
C GLY A 97 -9.76 18.97 -11.60
N SER A 98 -8.76 18.11 -11.84
CA SER A 98 -7.46 18.48 -12.39
C SER A 98 -7.47 18.37 -13.91
N LYS A 99 -6.93 19.40 -14.59
CA LYS A 99 -6.79 19.41 -16.05
C LYS A 99 -5.65 18.53 -16.57
N SER A 100 -4.76 18.05 -15.69
CA SER A 100 -3.59 17.26 -16.08
C SER A 100 -3.44 16.00 -15.21
N PRO A 101 -3.20 14.82 -15.82
CA PRO A 101 -2.90 13.59 -15.09
C PRO A 101 -1.51 13.59 -14.45
N ASN A 102 -0.61 14.48 -14.85
CA ASN A 102 0.79 14.48 -14.37
C ASN A 102 0.89 14.72 -12.86
N THR A 103 0.03 15.55 -12.28
CA THR A 103 0.00 15.77 -10.83
C THR A 103 -0.30 14.47 -10.09
N TYR A 104 -1.23 13.67 -10.60
CA TYR A 104 -1.58 12.37 -10.03
C TYR A 104 -0.45 11.35 -10.22
N ALA A 105 0.16 11.32 -11.41
CA ALA A 105 1.29 10.44 -11.72
C ALA A 105 2.49 10.65 -10.77
N ARG A 106 2.77 11.89 -10.36
CA ARG A 106 3.84 12.21 -9.39
C ARG A 106 3.59 11.60 -8.00
N TYR A 107 2.33 11.47 -7.59
CA TYR A 107 2.00 10.79 -6.34
C TYR A 107 2.20 9.29 -6.48
N GLU A 108 1.72 8.66 -7.57
CA GLU A 108 1.92 7.22 -7.79
C GLU A 108 3.39 6.82 -7.89
N SER A 109 4.21 7.66 -8.51
CA SER A 109 5.65 7.41 -8.63
C SER A 109 6.44 7.69 -7.35
N GLY A 110 5.79 8.16 -6.28
CA GLY A 110 6.46 8.58 -5.04
C GLY A 110 7.33 9.82 -5.17
N GLN A 111 7.24 10.59 -6.27
CA GLN A 111 8.04 11.82 -6.45
C GLN A 111 7.58 12.97 -5.55
N THR A 112 6.37 12.88 -5.01
CA THR A 112 5.78 13.91 -4.15
C THR A 112 4.95 13.24 -3.08
N MET A 113 5.19 13.61 -1.82
CA MET A 113 4.36 13.16 -0.71
C MET A 113 3.11 14.04 -0.61
N PRO A 114 1.88 13.48 -0.65
CA PRO A 114 0.68 14.28 -0.41
C PRO A 114 0.58 14.68 1.06
N SER A 115 -0.04 15.83 1.34
CA SER A 115 -0.55 16.12 2.69
C SER A 115 -1.65 15.13 3.06
N VAL A 116 -1.98 14.99 4.34
CA VAL A 116 -3.06 14.09 4.79
C VAL A 116 -4.39 14.42 4.10
N ALA A 117 -4.77 15.69 4.03
CA ALA A 117 -5.98 16.12 3.33
C ALA A 117 -5.95 15.86 1.82
N GLN A 118 -4.76 15.91 1.19
CA GLN A 118 -4.61 15.54 -0.21
C GLN A 118 -4.69 14.03 -0.39
N LEU A 119 -4.09 13.24 0.50
CA LEU A 119 -4.12 11.79 0.46
C LEU A 119 -5.55 11.26 0.56
N ASP A 120 -6.36 11.82 1.47
CA ASP A 120 -7.78 11.50 1.60
C ASP A 120 -8.54 11.74 0.28
N ARG A 121 -8.34 12.90 -0.36
CA ARG A 121 -8.93 13.20 -1.67
C ARG A 121 -8.45 12.23 -2.77
N LEU A 122 -7.17 11.88 -2.79
CA LEU A 122 -6.60 10.96 -3.77
C LEU A 122 -7.19 9.56 -3.63
N LEU A 123 -7.35 9.08 -2.38
CA LEU A 123 -7.96 7.79 -2.08
C LEU A 123 -9.45 7.78 -2.45
N ALA A 124 -10.19 8.83 -2.09
CA ALA A 124 -11.60 8.96 -2.44
C ALA A 124 -11.82 8.92 -3.97
N ALA A 125 -10.94 9.57 -4.74
CA ALA A 125 -11.03 9.57 -6.20
C ALA A 125 -10.85 8.16 -6.81
N VAL A 126 -10.17 7.24 -6.13
CA VAL A 126 -10.01 5.83 -6.54
C VAL A 126 -10.97 4.89 -5.80
N GLY A 127 -11.98 5.41 -5.11
CA GLY A 127 -12.97 4.61 -4.39
C GLY A 127 -12.42 3.91 -3.15
N SER A 128 -11.35 4.45 -2.56
CA SER A 128 -10.76 3.99 -1.31
C SER A 128 -10.89 5.09 -0.25
N GLU A 129 -10.78 4.73 1.02
CA GLU A 129 -10.77 5.68 2.12
C GLU A 129 -9.44 5.62 2.88
N LEU A 130 -9.08 6.74 3.51
CA LEU A 130 -7.96 6.77 4.45
C LEU A 130 -8.44 6.28 5.82
N VAL A 131 -8.07 5.05 6.18
CA VAL A 131 -8.32 4.54 7.53
C VAL A 131 -7.13 4.91 8.42
N MET A 132 -7.35 5.82 9.36
CA MET A 132 -6.38 6.15 10.40
C MET A 132 -6.59 5.21 11.58
N ALA A 133 -5.59 4.41 11.92
CA ALA A 133 -5.58 3.69 13.20
C ALA A 133 -5.20 4.69 14.31
N GLY A 134 -6.10 4.86 15.29
CA GLY A 134 -5.86 5.64 16.51
C GLY A 134 -4.99 4.89 17.52
#